data_AF-A0A3N0E9S4-F1
#
_entry.id   AF-A0A3N0E9S4-F1
#
_cell.length_a   1.000
_cell.length_b   1.000
_cell.length_c   1.000
_cell.angle_alpha   90.00
_cell.angle_beta   90.00
_cell.angle_gamma   90.00
#
_symmetry.space_group_name_H-M   'P 1'
#
loop_
_entity.id
_entity.type
_entity.pdbx_description
1 polymer ?
#
loop_
_entity_poly.entity_id
_entity_poly.type
_entity_poly.pdbx_seq_one_letter_code
_entity_poly.pdbx_strand_id
1 'polypeptide(L)'
;MACPHRPAERGDARRRAGTGGLPGPARQGAVSAAAIGRHRSHSGVGGLAGRRALVATSVGARESGFGPRGVHGSVEEVLFPVLHGTLWYTGIAALPPFVVYGADRTTEADSAEHAAALRARLRALPTAEPIPYRHENGGDYDDGLVLRPRFAPGRSGLGVHTRPAP
;
A
#
# COMPACT_ATOMS: atom_id res chain seq x y z
N MET A 1 -37.59 56.74 28.40
CA MET A 1 -38.19 55.48 28.87
C MET A 1 -37.02 54.54 29.18
N ALA A 2 -36.65 54.44 30.46
CA ALA A 2 -35.55 53.61 30.94
C ALA A 2 -36.12 52.56 31.89
N CYS A 3 -35.76 51.29 31.70
CA CYS A 3 -35.40 50.40 32.79
C CYS A 3 -34.70 49.12 32.25
N PRO A 4 -33.70 48.57 32.99
CA PRO A 4 -32.80 47.52 32.55
C PRO A 4 -33.20 46.14 33.11
N HIS A 5 -32.64 45.04 32.56
CA HIS A 5 -32.63 43.75 33.27
C HIS A 5 -31.21 43.17 33.37
N ARG A 6 -30.84 42.87 34.62
CA ARG A 6 -29.58 42.32 35.14
C ARG A 6 -29.44 40.80 34.85
N PRO A 7 -28.25 40.20 35.09
CA PRO A 7 -27.80 38.93 34.52
C PRO A 7 -28.28 37.70 35.31
N ALA A 8 -28.23 36.53 34.67
CA ALA A 8 -28.39 35.24 35.34
C ALA A 8 -27.05 34.49 35.45
N GLU A 9 -26.93 33.79 36.58
CA GLU A 9 -25.71 33.33 37.22
C GLU A 9 -25.04 32.10 36.60
N ARG A 10 -23.80 31.87 37.06
CA ARG A 10 -22.99 30.67 36.86
C ARG A 10 -23.71 29.43 37.41
N GLY A 11 -23.81 28.39 36.59
CA GLY A 11 -24.09 27.03 37.01
C GLY A 11 -22.88 26.13 36.71
N ASP A 12 -22.15 25.77 37.75
CA ASP A 12 -21.10 24.76 37.75
C ASP A 12 -21.71 23.36 37.56
N ALA A 13 -21.44 22.74 36.41
CA ALA A 13 -21.77 21.34 36.15
C ALA A 13 -20.50 20.57 35.77
N ARG A 14 -19.65 20.37 36.78
CA ARG A 14 -18.83 19.18 37.04
C ARG A 14 -18.63 18.24 35.84
N ARG A 15 -17.45 18.39 35.23
CA ARG A 15 -16.69 17.37 34.50
C ARG A 15 -16.85 15.99 35.16
N ARG A 16 -17.53 15.05 34.47
CA ARG A 16 -17.32 13.63 34.70
C ARG A 16 -16.20 13.17 33.78
N ALA A 17 -15.04 12.91 34.37
CA ALA A 17 -13.94 12.23 33.73
C ALA A 17 -14.37 10.78 33.42
N GLY A 18 -14.77 10.53 32.18
CA GLY A 18 -14.84 9.19 31.63
C GLY A 18 -13.43 8.76 31.23
N THR A 19 -12.86 7.81 31.96
CA THR A 19 -11.69 7.02 31.56
C THR A 19 -12.06 6.16 30.35
N GLY A 20 -12.12 6.77 29.17
CA GLY A 20 -12.13 6.05 27.90
C GLY A 20 -10.70 5.65 27.56
N GLY A 21 -10.39 4.38 27.70
CA GLY A 21 -9.07 3.83 27.45
C GLY A 21 -8.50 4.25 26.10
N LEU A 22 -7.19 4.51 26.09
CA LEU A 22 -6.44 4.69 24.85
C LEU A 22 -6.79 3.56 23.87
N PRO A 23 -6.99 3.85 22.57
CA PRO A 23 -7.14 2.79 21.58
C PRO A 23 -5.93 1.86 21.71
N GLY A 24 -6.22 0.57 21.88
CA GLY A 24 -5.18 -0.46 21.96
C GLY A 24 -4.27 -0.37 20.73
N PRO A 25 -3.00 -0.83 20.85
CA PRO A 25 -2.04 -0.71 19.77
C PRO A 25 -2.64 -1.29 18.49
N ALA A 26 -2.61 -0.49 17.42
CA ALA A 26 -2.97 -0.94 16.09
C ALA A 26 -2.15 -2.20 15.82
N ARG A 27 -2.83 -3.35 15.75
CA ARG A 27 -2.22 -4.61 15.32
C ARG A 27 -1.84 -4.43 13.86
N GLN A 28 -0.61 -3.98 13.63
CA GLN A 28 -0.03 -3.91 12.30
C GLN A 28 0.03 -5.36 11.79
N GLY A 29 -0.68 -5.63 10.70
CA GLY A 29 -0.73 -6.94 10.08
C GLY A 29 0.66 -7.38 9.66
N ALA A 30 0.94 -8.68 9.77
CA ALA A 30 2.17 -9.26 9.28
C ALA A 30 2.19 -9.21 7.75
N VAL A 31 3.23 -8.63 7.17
CA VAL A 31 3.52 -8.76 5.74
C VAL A 31 4.07 -10.16 5.51
N SER A 32 3.29 -11.04 4.88
CA SER A 32 3.76 -12.38 4.50
C SER A 32 4.23 -12.36 3.05
N ALA A 33 5.53 -12.56 2.84
CA ALA A 33 6.13 -12.78 1.54
C ALA A 33 6.86 -14.12 1.54
N ALA A 34 6.46 -15.05 0.67
CA ALA A 34 7.11 -16.34 0.49
C ALA A 34 7.91 -16.34 -0.81
N ALA A 35 9.22 -16.58 -0.73
CA ALA A 35 10.11 -16.80 -1.88
C ALA A 35 11.21 -17.81 -1.49
N ILE A 36 11.52 -18.77 -2.36
CA ILE A 36 12.52 -19.83 -2.14
C ILE A 36 13.57 -19.78 -3.26
N GLY A 37 14.85 -19.57 -2.95
CA GLY A 37 15.99 -19.74 -3.87
C GLY A 37 17.20 -18.84 -3.56
N ARG A 38 18.44 -19.36 -3.70
CA ARG A 38 19.70 -18.61 -3.51
C ARG A 38 20.42 -18.35 -4.85
N HIS A 39 21.22 -17.27 -4.86
CA HIS A 39 22.31 -16.88 -5.78
C HIS A 39 22.01 -15.86 -6.92
N ARG A 40 23.08 -15.09 -7.24
CA ARG A 40 23.18 -13.72 -7.80
C ARG A 40 22.19 -13.34 -8.91
N SER A 41 21.47 -12.24 -8.69
CA SER A 41 20.43 -11.68 -9.56
C SER A 41 20.94 -10.44 -10.31
N HIS A 42 20.72 -10.40 -11.62
CA HIS A 42 20.77 -9.16 -12.40
C HIS A 42 19.35 -8.55 -12.35
N SER A 43 19.20 -7.26 -12.05
CA SER A 43 17.91 -6.59 -11.84
C SER A 43 16.89 -6.90 -12.96
N GLY A 44 15.82 -7.64 -12.62
CA GLY A 44 14.77 -8.07 -13.56
C GLY A 44 15.04 -9.38 -14.33
N VAL A 45 16.21 -10.01 -14.16
CA VAL A 45 16.55 -11.38 -14.62
C VAL A 45 17.19 -12.14 -13.44
N GLY A 46 16.65 -11.95 -12.24
CA GLY A 46 17.19 -12.54 -11.04
C GLY A 46 16.94 -14.04 -10.93
N GLY A 47 17.57 -14.69 -9.96
CA GLY A 47 17.50 -16.15 -9.78
C GLY A 47 16.10 -16.72 -9.55
N LEU A 48 15.08 -15.87 -9.39
CA LEU A 48 13.67 -16.23 -9.24
C LEU A 48 12.81 -15.83 -10.46
N ALA A 49 13.44 -15.60 -11.61
CA ALA A 49 12.76 -15.36 -12.88
C ALA A 49 11.72 -16.45 -13.19
N GLY A 50 10.60 -16.03 -13.79
CA GLY A 50 9.46 -16.91 -14.11
C GLY A 50 8.52 -17.20 -12.93
N ARG A 51 8.84 -16.72 -11.72
CA ARG A 51 7.92 -16.76 -10.57
C ARG A 51 7.04 -15.51 -10.54
N ARG A 52 5.84 -15.65 -9.99
CA ARG A 52 4.91 -14.55 -9.69
C ARG A 52 4.68 -14.49 -8.18
N ALA A 53 4.48 -13.30 -7.63
CA ALA A 53 4.17 -13.13 -6.21
C ALA A 53 3.08 -12.09 -5.99
N LEU A 54 2.18 -12.38 -5.06
CA LEU A 54 1.15 -11.48 -4.55
C LEU A 54 1.50 -11.12 -3.11
N VAL A 55 1.69 -9.84 -2.83
CA VAL A 55 1.72 -9.34 -1.46
C VAL A 55 0.28 -9.24 -0.97
N ALA A 56 -0.05 -9.92 0.13
CA ALA A 56 -1.32 -9.78 0.83
C ALA A 56 -1.07 -9.14 2.20
N THR A 57 -1.77 -8.05 2.50
CA THR A 57 -1.60 -7.30 3.76
C THR A 57 -2.92 -6.69 4.23
N SER A 58 -2.93 -6.23 5.47
CA SER A 58 -4.07 -5.55 6.10
C SER A 58 -3.62 -4.26 6.77
N VAL A 59 -4.42 -3.22 6.69
CA VAL A 59 -4.14 -1.91 7.29
C VAL A 59 -5.37 -1.41 8.06
N GLY A 60 -5.15 -0.73 9.20
CA GLY A 60 -6.25 -0.14 9.97
C GLY A 60 -6.80 1.17 9.39
N ALA A 61 -6.02 1.83 8.53
CA ALA A 61 -6.45 3.05 7.86
C ALA A 61 -7.54 2.75 6.80
N ARG A 62 -8.41 3.74 6.56
CA ARG A 62 -9.40 3.69 5.49
C ARG A 62 -8.72 3.76 4.13
N GLU A 63 -9.32 3.14 3.12
CA GLU A 63 -8.80 3.14 1.73
C GLU A 63 -8.56 4.56 1.19
N SER A 64 -9.43 5.52 1.51
CA SER A 64 -9.27 6.92 1.11
C SER A 64 -7.95 7.55 1.58
N GLY A 65 -7.36 7.04 2.68
CA GLY A 65 -6.05 7.46 3.17
C GLY A 65 -4.89 7.08 2.25
N PHE A 66 -5.10 6.14 1.32
CA PHE A 66 -4.13 5.70 0.32
C PHE A 66 -4.48 6.17 -1.11
N GLY A 67 -5.51 7.02 -1.27
CA GLY A 67 -5.85 7.59 -2.56
C GLY A 67 -4.78 8.56 -3.10
N PRO A 68 -4.94 9.12 -4.30
CA PRO A 68 -3.95 10.01 -4.94
C PRO A 68 -3.57 11.25 -4.13
N ARG A 69 -4.38 11.62 -3.14
CA ARG A 69 -4.16 12.73 -2.20
C ARG A 69 -4.31 12.28 -0.74
N GLY A 70 -4.27 10.98 -0.51
CA GLY A 70 -4.37 10.38 0.81
C GLY A 70 -3.10 10.64 1.62
N VAL A 71 -3.24 10.78 2.93
CA VAL A 71 -2.13 11.13 3.84
C VAL A 71 -1.01 10.08 3.87
N HIS A 72 -1.30 8.84 3.46
CA HIS A 72 -0.33 7.75 3.44
C HIS A 72 0.36 7.57 2.08
N GLY A 73 -0.10 8.25 1.02
CA GLY A 73 0.32 7.98 -0.35
C GLY A 73 -0.26 6.68 -0.92
N SER A 74 0.01 6.38 -2.19
CA SER A 74 -0.48 5.16 -2.82
C SER A 74 0.09 3.92 -2.11
N VAL A 75 -0.72 2.88 -1.94
CA VAL A 75 -0.25 1.63 -1.31
C VAL A 75 0.90 0.97 -2.09
N GLU A 76 0.92 1.11 -3.42
CA GLU A 76 2.02 0.61 -4.25
C GLU A 76 3.32 1.40 -4.02
N GLU A 77 3.23 2.70 -3.73
CA GLU A 77 4.38 3.53 -3.38
C GLU A 77 4.90 3.17 -1.99
N VAL A 78 4.00 2.98 -1.02
CA VAL A 78 4.35 2.51 0.34
C VAL A 78 5.03 1.14 0.29
N LEU A 79 4.55 0.24 -0.56
CA LEU A 79 5.08 -1.11 -0.72
C LEU A 79 6.21 -1.20 -1.77
N PHE A 80 6.64 -0.09 -2.38
CA PHE A 80 7.67 -0.09 -3.42
C PHE A 80 8.97 -0.81 -3.00
N PRO A 81 9.49 -0.67 -1.76
CA PRO A 81 10.68 -1.42 -1.33
C PRO A 81 10.51 -2.95 -1.39
N VAL A 82 9.29 -3.45 -1.17
CA VAL A 82 8.97 -4.88 -1.25
C VAL A 82 8.69 -5.27 -2.70
N LEU A 83 7.77 -4.57 -3.37
CA LEU A 83 7.32 -4.90 -4.73
C LEU A 83 8.46 -4.75 -5.75
N HIS A 84 9.11 -3.59 -5.77
CA HIS A 84 10.21 -3.31 -6.68
C HIS A 84 11.56 -3.77 -6.10
N GLY A 85 11.88 -3.30 -4.89
CA GLY A 85 13.20 -3.49 -4.29
C GLY A 85 13.54 -4.93 -3.90
N THR A 86 12.54 -5.79 -3.69
CA THR A 86 12.74 -7.20 -3.31
C THR A 86 12.25 -8.15 -4.40
N LEU A 87 10.95 -8.12 -4.73
CA LEU A 87 10.37 -9.10 -5.65
C LEU A 87 10.87 -8.90 -7.07
N TRP A 88 10.63 -7.72 -7.64
CA TRP A 88 11.06 -7.42 -9.00
C TRP A 88 12.59 -7.46 -9.16
N TYR A 89 13.34 -6.91 -8.20
CA TYR A 89 14.81 -6.96 -8.19
C TYR A 89 15.34 -8.39 -8.30
N THR A 90 14.70 -9.35 -7.64
CA THR A 90 15.08 -10.78 -7.70
C THR A 90 14.51 -11.54 -8.91
N GLY A 91 13.85 -10.84 -9.84
CA GLY A 91 13.27 -11.42 -11.06
C GLY A 91 11.85 -11.95 -10.89
N ILE A 92 11.24 -11.83 -9.71
CA ILE A 92 9.84 -12.21 -9.51
C ILE A 92 8.93 -11.17 -10.17
N ALA A 93 7.94 -11.64 -10.93
CA ALA A 93 6.85 -10.82 -11.42
C ALA A 93 5.91 -10.44 -10.26
N ALA A 94 6.14 -9.25 -9.68
CA ALA A 94 5.32 -8.69 -8.61
C ALA A 94 3.92 -8.32 -9.13
N LEU A 95 2.88 -8.84 -8.50
CA LEU A 95 1.49 -8.53 -8.82
C LEU A 95 0.98 -7.35 -7.98
N PRO A 96 -0.06 -6.63 -8.44
CA PRO A 96 -0.71 -5.61 -7.62
C PRO A 96 -1.10 -6.17 -6.24
N PRO A 97 -0.79 -5.48 -5.13
CA PRO A 97 -0.99 -6.01 -3.79
C PRO A 97 -2.48 -6.21 -3.49
N PHE A 98 -2.79 -7.24 -2.70
CA PHE A 98 -4.10 -7.41 -2.08
C PHE A 98 -4.09 -6.78 -0.70
N VAL A 99 -4.95 -5.78 -0.48
CA VAL A 99 -4.95 -4.99 0.75
C VAL A 99 -6.34 -5.00 1.36
N VAL A 100 -6.43 -5.41 2.62
CA VAL A 100 -7.63 -5.24 3.43
C VAL A 100 -7.52 -3.91 4.17
N TYR A 101 -8.32 -2.93 3.76
CA TYR A 101 -8.39 -1.62 4.41
C TYR A 101 -9.38 -1.63 5.59
N GLY A 102 -9.12 -0.78 6.59
CA GLY A 102 -9.95 -0.69 7.77
C GLY A 102 -10.03 -1.97 8.60
N ALA A 103 -8.98 -2.79 8.58
CA ALA A 103 -8.95 -4.14 9.14
C ALA A 103 -9.25 -4.22 10.65
N ASP A 104 -9.03 -3.13 11.38
CA ASP A 104 -9.34 -2.98 12.80
C ASP A 104 -10.85 -2.87 13.10
N ARG A 105 -11.68 -2.74 12.05
CA ARG A 105 -13.14 -2.60 12.12
C ARG A 105 -13.89 -3.68 11.31
N THR A 106 -13.16 -4.63 10.75
CA THR A 106 -13.71 -5.74 9.95
C THR A 106 -14.62 -6.61 10.80
N THR A 107 -15.82 -6.88 10.29
CA THR A 107 -16.78 -7.84 10.86
C THR A 107 -16.52 -9.26 10.35
N GLU A 108 -17.19 -10.27 10.91
CA GLU A 108 -17.09 -11.64 10.41
C GLU A 108 -17.56 -11.78 8.95
N ALA A 109 -18.61 -11.03 8.57
CA ALA A 109 -19.10 -11.00 7.20
C ALA A 109 -18.05 -10.38 6.25
N ASP A 110 -17.45 -9.25 6.65
CA ASP A 110 -16.38 -8.60 5.88
C ASP A 110 -15.16 -9.54 5.74
N SER A 111 -14.80 -10.25 6.81
CA SER A 111 -13.71 -11.23 6.81
C SER A 111 -13.96 -12.35 5.80
N ALA A 112 -15.17 -12.89 5.75
CA ALA A 112 -15.56 -13.91 4.78
C ALA A 112 -15.46 -13.39 3.34
N GLU A 113 -15.88 -12.15 3.09
CA GLU A 113 -15.75 -11.49 1.79
C GLU A 113 -14.27 -11.29 1.40
N HIS A 114 -13.44 -10.77 2.31
CA HIS A 114 -12.00 -10.61 2.09
C HIS A 114 -11.32 -11.95 1.81
N ALA A 115 -11.69 -13.01 2.52
CA ALA A 115 -11.17 -14.35 2.28
C ALA A 115 -11.59 -14.87 0.89
N ALA A 116 -12.83 -14.63 0.47
CA ALA A 116 -13.30 -14.99 -0.87
C ALA A 116 -12.53 -14.22 -1.97
N ALA A 117 -12.32 -12.92 -1.78
CA ALA A 117 -11.57 -12.07 -2.69
C ALA A 117 -10.08 -12.49 -2.77
N LEU A 118 -9.44 -12.79 -1.64
CA LEU A 118 -8.07 -13.30 -1.62
C LEU A 118 -7.97 -14.64 -2.34
N ARG A 119 -8.89 -15.58 -2.10
CA ARG A 119 -8.92 -16.86 -2.83
C ARG A 119 -9.08 -16.66 -4.34
N ALA A 120 -9.86 -15.68 -4.78
CA ALA A 120 -9.99 -15.35 -6.19
C ALA A 120 -8.66 -14.84 -6.77
N ARG A 121 -7.97 -13.93 -6.07
CA ARG A 121 -6.63 -13.46 -6.46
C ARG A 121 -5.62 -14.61 -6.53
N LEU A 122 -5.63 -15.51 -5.55
CA LEU A 122 -4.74 -16.68 -5.50
C LEU A 122 -4.98 -17.63 -6.68
N ARG A 123 -6.24 -17.88 -7.06
CA ARG A 123 -6.57 -18.70 -8.24
C ARG A 123 -6.12 -18.05 -9.55
N ALA A 124 -6.17 -16.72 -9.63
CA ALA A 124 -5.75 -15.97 -10.81
C ALA A 124 -4.22 -15.78 -10.91
N LEU A 125 -3.43 -16.15 -9.89
CA LEU A 125 -1.98 -15.94 -9.86
C LEU A 125 -1.24 -16.35 -11.14
N PRO A 126 -1.52 -17.52 -11.78
CA PRO A 126 -0.76 -17.94 -12.96
C PRO A 126 -0.87 -16.98 -14.15
N THR A 127 -1.99 -16.27 -14.27
CA THR A 127 -2.33 -15.43 -15.42
C THR A 127 -2.52 -13.94 -15.08
N ALA A 128 -2.49 -13.56 -13.80
CA ALA A 128 -2.68 -12.19 -13.37
C ALA A 128 -1.58 -11.27 -13.92
N GLU A 129 -1.95 -10.08 -14.39
CA GLU A 129 -0.96 -9.14 -14.94
C GLU A 129 -0.05 -8.58 -13.84
N PRO A 130 1.29 -8.67 -13.98
CA PRO A 130 2.23 -8.05 -13.05
C PRO A 130 2.23 -6.53 -13.15
N ILE A 131 2.78 -5.88 -12.12
CA ILE A 131 3.12 -4.46 -12.19
C ILE A 131 4.21 -4.29 -13.26
N PRO A 132 4.01 -3.43 -14.28
CA PRO A 132 4.91 -3.35 -15.43
C PRO A 132 6.12 -2.46 -15.12
N TYR A 133 6.95 -2.87 -14.15
CA TYR A 133 8.18 -2.16 -13.82
C TYR A 133 9.15 -2.13 -15.01
N ARG A 134 9.84 -1.00 -15.16
CA ARG A 134 10.87 -0.81 -16.21
C ARG A 134 12.12 -1.61 -15.88
N HIS A 135 12.65 -2.31 -16.87
CA HIS A 135 13.91 -3.05 -16.74
C HIS A 135 15.13 -2.14 -16.80
N GLU A 136 16.01 -2.29 -15.79
CA GLU A 136 17.32 -1.62 -15.71
C GLU A 136 18.12 -1.88 -17.00
N ASN A 137 18.23 -3.14 -17.41
CA ASN A 137 18.93 -3.57 -18.62
C ASN A 137 18.04 -3.56 -19.88
N GLY A 138 16.86 -2.93 -19.82
CA GLY A 138 15.89 -2.88 -20.93
C GLY A 138 16.08 -1.70 -21.88
N GLY A 139 17.11 -0.87 -21.67
CA GLY A 139 17.35 0.36 -22.44
C GLY A 139 16.51 1.57 -22.00
N ASP A 140 15.69 1.41 -20.95
CA ASP A 140 14.90 2.50 -20.36
C ASP A 140 15.79 3.46 -19.54
N TYR A 141 16.84 2.92 -18.93
CA TYR A 141 17.84 3.65 -18.14
C TYR A 141 19.13 3.83 -18.94
N ASP A 142 19.93 4.82 -18.55
CA ASP A 142 21.31 5.00 -19.03
C ASP A 142 22.34 4.30 -18.14
N ASP A 143 23.62 4.45 -18.48
CA ASP A 143 24.74 3.80 -17.77
C ASP A 143 24.89 4.31 -16.32
N GLY A 144 24.28 5.45 -15.98
CA GLY A 144 24.21 6.00 -14.64
C GLY A 144 23.00 5.52 -13.83
N LEU A 145 22.24 4.55 -14.36
CA LEU A 145 20.97 4.06 -13.78
C LEU A 145 19.90 5.17 -13.67
N VAL A 146 19.99 6.20 -14.52
CA VAL A 146 19.02 7.30 -14.58
C VAL A 146 18.01 7.02 -15.69
N LEU A 147 16.72 7.23 -15.40
CA LEU A 147 15.66 7.05 -16.39
C LEU A 147 15.85 8.06 -17.52
N ARG A 148 15.91 7.57 -18.77
CA ARG A 148 16.19 8.43 -19.91
C ARG A 148 15.06 9.46 -20.11
N PRO A 149 15.37 10.74 -20.46
CA PRO A 149 14.38 11.82 -20.51
C PRO A 149 13.16 11.61 -21.42
N ARG A 150 13.28 10.74 -22.43
CA ARG A 150 12.19 10.36 -23.33
C ARG A 150 11.07 9.57 -22.63
N PHE A 151 11.34 9.00 -21.46
CA PHE A 151 10.37 8.29 -20.65
C PHE A 151 9.90 9.17 -19.50
N ALA A 152 8.58 9.28 -19.31
CA ALA A 152 7.95 10.10 -18.28
C ALA A 152 8.51 11.55 -18.20
N PRO A 153 8.49 12.30 -19.32
CA PRO A 153 9.10 13.63 -19.39
C PRO A 153 8.52 14.58 -18.33
N GLY A 154 9.38 15.32 -17.63
CA GLY A 154 8.99 16.27 -16.59
C GLY A 154 8.46 15.63 -15.30
N ARG A 155 8.51 14.31 -15.15
CA ARG A 155 8.08 13.59 -13.95
C ARG A 155 9.27 13.00 -13.19
N SER A 156 9.09 12.85 -11.89
CA SER A 156 10.04 12.20 -10.98
C SER A 156 9.27 11.39 -9.93
N GLY A 157 9.99 10.74 -9.01
CA GLY A 157 9.41 9.88 -7.97
C GLY A 157 9.10 8.47 -8.46
N LEU A 158 8.49 7.65 -7.60
CA LEU A 158 8.38 6.20 -7.80
C LEU A 158 7.55 5.80 -9.04
N GLY A 159 6.53 6.60 -9.37
CA GLY A 159 5.64 6.31 -10.49
C GLY A 159 6.32 6.27 -11.86
N VAL A 160 7.50 6.87 -12.05
CA VAL A 160 8.20 6.86 -13.35
C VAL A 160 8.78 5.48 -13.70
N HIS A 161 8.94 4.61 -12.71
CA HIS A 161 9.51 3.27 -12.86
C HIS A 161 8.50 2.22 -13.35
N THR A 162 7.25 2.63 -13.59
CA THR A 162 6.24 1.78 -14.23
C THR A 162 6.03 2.22 -15.68
N ARG A 163 5.75 1.25 -16.56
CA ARG A 163 5.30 1.54 -17.92
C ARG A 163 3.81 1.91 -17.89
N PRO A 164 3.36 2.84 -18.76
CA PRO A 164 1.93 3.05 -18.95
C PRO A 164 1.25 1.74 -19.33
N ALA A 165 -0.01 1.56 -18.93
CA ALA A 165 -0.83 0.50 -19.49
C ALA A 165 -0.88 0.65 -21.02
N PRO A 166 -0.84 -0.45 -21.79
CA PRO A 166 -0.92 -0.42 -23.25
C PRO A 166 -2.24 0.20 -23.75
#